data_AF-K2AHA4-F1
#
_entry.id   AF-K2AHA4-F1
#
_cell.length_a   1.000
_cell.length_b   1.000
_cell.length_c   1.000
_cell.angle_alpha   90.00
_cell.angle_beta   90.00
_cell.angle_gamma   90.00
#
_symmetry.space_group_name_H-M   'P 1'
#
loop_
_entity.id
_entity.type
_entity.pdbx_description
1 polymer ?
#
loop_
_entity_poly.entity_id
_entity_poly.type
_entity_poly.pdbx_seq_one_letter_code
_entity_poly.pdbx_strand_id
1 'polypeptide(L)'
;TKVSQSFAQSVQLFESREHVLSNKDRQNIMTVHALFGDELVPADTTTLRGAYNTVVPTLEHVFSIAMSLTLFSRPLITFLKKEVK
;
A
#
# COMPACT_ATOMS: atom_id res chain seq x y z
N THR A 1 2.53 -4.48 15.66
CA THR A 1 3.93 -4.93 15.37
C THR A 1 4.53 -5.96 16.34
N LYS A 2 3.84 -6.42 17.40
CA LYS A 2 4.22 -7.62 18.19
C LYS A 2 3.70 -8.97 17.61
N VAL A 3 2.92 -8.94 16.52
CA VAL A 3 1.98 -10.03 16.18
C VAL A 3 2.45 -10.94 15.02
N SER A 4 3.45 -10.53 14.23
CA SER A 4 4.03 -11.38 13.19
C SER A 4 5.50 -11.02 12.92
N GLN A 5 6.42 -11.94 13.25
CA GLN A 5 7.85 -11.76 12.98
C GLN A 5 8.16 -11.74 11.49
N SER A 6 7.44 -12.53 10.69
CA SER A 6 7.63 -12.56 9.24
C SER A 6 7.27 -11.22 8.59
N PHE A 7 6.23 -10.56 9.09
CA PHE A 7 5.87 -9.20 8.64
C PHE A 7 6.98 -8.19 8.96
N ALA A 8 7.48 -8.19 10.20
CA ALA A 8 8.56 -7.28 10.59
C ALA A 8 9.83 -7.51 9.75
N GLN A 9 10.20 -8.77 9.51
CA GLN A 9 11.32 -9.12 8.65
C GLN A 9 11.12 -8.71 7.20
N SER A 10 9.89 -8.83 6.65
CA SER A 10 9.61 -8.40 5.28
C SER A 10 9.72 -6.88 5.13
N VAL A 11 9.25 -6.12 6.12
CA VAL A 11 9.41 -4.65 6.16
C VAL A 11 10.90 -4.30 6.20
N GLN A 12 11.66 -4.85 7.15
CA GLN A 12 13.10 -4.57 7.28
C GLN A 12 13.89 -4.94 6.02
N LEU A 13 13.55 -6.07 5.38
CA LEU A 13 14.18 -6.49 4.14
C LEU A 13 13.90 -5.49 3.02
N PHE A 14 12.65 -5.05 2.90
CA PHE A 14 12.28 -4.04 1.90
C PHE A 14 12.99 -2.72 2.16
N GLU A 15 12.97 -2.20 3.38
CA GLU A 15 13.64 -0.94 3.77
C GLU A 15 15.14 -0.99 3.45
N SER A 16 15.81 -2.13 3.73
CA SER A 16 17.23 -2.30 3.40
C SER A 16 17.54 -2.25 1.90
N ARG A 17 16.54 -2.49 1.04
CA ARG A 17 16.66 -2.58 -0.43
C ARG A 17 15.91 -1.48 -1.16
N GLU A 18 15.22 -0.59 -0.45
CA GLU A 18 14.35 0.42 -1.05
C GLU A 18 15.11 1.34 -2.03
N HIS A 19 16.39 1.56 -1.75
CA HIS A 19 17.32 2.34 -2.57
C HIS A 19 17.57 1.74 -3.98
N VAL A 20 17.28 0.45 -4.18
CA VAL A 20 17.41 -0.22 -5.48
C VAL A 20 16.29 0.17 -6.44
N LEU A 21 15.14 0.62 -5.93
CA LEU A 21 14.01 1.04 -6.76
C LEU A 21 14.30 2.39 -7.42
N SER A 22 14.33 2.40 -8.76
CA SER A 22 14.38 3.63 -9.52
C SER A 22 13.08 4.42 -9.40
N ASN A 23 13.11 5.71 -9.75
CA ASN A 23 11.89 6.53 -9.83
C ASN A 23 10.87 5.95 -10.82
N LYS A 24 11.33 5.30 -11.89
CA LYS A 24 10.46 4.64 -12.87
C LYS A 24 9.78 3.42 -12.27
N ASP A 25 10.48 2.65 -11.45
CA ASP A 25 9.90 1.47 -10.79
C ASP A 25 8.84 1.89 -9.76
N ARG A 26 9.13 2.93 -8.99
CA ARG A 26 8.20 3.50 -7.99
C ARG A 26 6.87 3.94 -8.60
N GLN A 27 6.90 4.50 -9.81
CA GLN A 27 5.68 4.84 -10.56
C GLN A 27 4.84 3.63 -11.00
N ASN A 28 5.37 2.41 -10.94
CA ASN A 28 4.60 1.19 -11.20
C ASN A 28 4.16 0.48 -9.92
N ILE A 29 4.29 1.13 -8.76
CA ILE A 29 3.83 0.63 -7.48
C ILE A 29 2.63 1.47 -7.02
N MET A 30 1.57 0.79 -6.60
CA MET A 30 0.45 1.39 -5.91
C MET A 30 0.38 0.83 -4.49
N THR A 31 0.24 1.70 -3.51
CA THR A 31 0.00 1.31 -2.13
C THR A 31 -1.43 1.70 -1.76
N VAL A 32 -2.06 0.86 -0.95
CA VAL A 32 -3.42 1.08 -0.45
C VAL A 32 -3.33 1.07 1.06
N HIS A 33 -3.76 2.15 1.70
CA HIS A 33 -3.80 2.23 3.16
C HIS A 33 -5.19 2.56 3.68
N ALA A 34 -5.51 2.04 4.86
CA ALA A 34 -6.74 2.36 5.56
C ALA A 34 -6.64 3.78 6.16
N LEU A 35 -7.68 4.62 5.97
CA LEU A 35 -7.70 6.00 6.47
C LEU A 35 -7.73 6.07 7.99
N PHE A 36 -8.53 5.19 8.62
CA PHE A 36 -8.82 5.27 10.04
C PHE A 36 -7.84 4.43 10.89
N GLY A 37 -6.69 4.09 10.31
CA GLY A 37 -5.73 3.17 10.90
C GLY A 37 -6.04 1.73 10.55
N ASP A 38 -4.98 0.93 10.56
CA ASP A 38 -5.01 -0.51 10.43
C ASP A 38 -4.52 -1.08 11.76
N GLU A 39 -5.32 -1.96 12.35
CA GLU A 39 -5.02 -2.58 13.65
C GLU A 39 -3.71 -3.38 13.63
N LEU A 40 -3.31 -3.87 12.45
CA LEU A 40 -2.17 -4.78 12.29
C LEU A 40 -0.91 -4.09 11.77
N VAL A 41 -1.07 -3.07 10.93
CA VAL A 41 0.04 -2.46 10.19
C VAL A 41 0.15 -0.95 10.46
N PRO A 42 1.30 -0.47 10.95
CA PRO A 42 1.56 0.96 11.09
C PRO A 42 1.49 1.71 9.76
N ALA A 43 0.84 2.89 9.76
CA ALA A 43 0.60 3.67 8.54
C ALA A 43 1.89 4.06 7.80
N ASP A 44 2.94 4.37 8.53
CA ASP A 44 4.29 4.72 8.03
C ASP A 44 4.93 3.58 7.22
N THR A 45 4.59 2.31 7.51
CA THR A 45 5.09 1.15 6.76
C THR A 45 4.29 0.84 5.50
N THR A 46 3.16 1.51 5.26
CA THR A 46 2.29 1.27 4.10
C THR A 46 2.49 2.27 2.98
N THR A 47 3.17 3.38 3.24
CA THR A 47 3.40 4.45 2.26
C THR A 47 4.78 4.35 1.62
N LEU A 48 4.85 4.50 0.30
CA LEU A 48 6.11 4.51 -0.44
C LEU A 48 6.27 5.83 -1.20
N ARG A 49 7.32 6.59 -0.88
CA ARG A 49 7.57 7.87 -1.54
C ARG A 49 7.86 7.68 -3.04
N GLY A 50 7.19 8.48 -3.86
CA GLY A 50 7.30 8.42 -5.32
C GLY A 50 6.42 7.35 -5.98
N ALA A 51 5.64 6.60 -5.19
CA ALA A 51 4.64 5.65 -5.67
C ALA A 51 3.22 6.25 -5.67
N TYR A 52 2.27 5.51 -6.25
CA TYR A 52 0.85 5.86 -6.24
C TYR A 52 0.22 5.42 -4.91
N ASN A 53 0.18 6.32 -3.94
CA ASN A 53 -0.39 6.02 -2.61
C ASN A 53 -1.88 6.41 -2.59
N THR A 54 -2.77 5.45 -2.33
CA THR A 54 -4.20 5.70 -2.17
C THR A 54 -4.68 5.36 -0.76
N VAL A 55 -5.77 6.03 -0.36
CA VAL A 55 -6.41 5.82 0.92
C VAL A 55 -7.79 5.24 0.72
N VAL A 56 -8.17 4.28 1.56
CA VAL A 56 -9.52 3.72 1.59
C VAL A 56 -10.14 3.99 2.96
N PRO A 57 -11.35 4.58 3.03
CA PRO A 57 -11.97 5.02 4.28
C PRO A 57 -12.58 3.84 5.06
N THR A 58 -11.74 2.93 5.53
CA THR A 58 -12.13 1.74 6.29
C THR A 58 -11.31 1.62 7.56
N LEU A 59 -11.88 0.96 8.59
CA LEU A 59 -11.26 0.71 9.90
C LEU A 59 -10.57 -0.66 9.98
N GLU A 60 -10.95 -1.61 9.12
CA GLU A 60 -10.49 -3.00 9.21
C GLU A 60 -9.68 -3.42 7.97
N HIS A 61 -8.59 -4.14 8.19
CA HIS A 61 -7.64 -4.52 7.14
C HIS A 61 -8.29 -5.36 6.02
N VAL A 62 -9.00 -6.43 6.37
CA VAL A 62 -9.65 -7.32 5.38
C VAL A 62 -10.79 -6.61 4.67
N PHE A 63 -11.56 -5.80 5.40
CA PHE A 63 -12.62 -5.00 4.81
C PHE A 63 -12.05 -3.96 3.85
N SER A 64 -10.89 -3.36 4.15
CA SER A 64 -10.19 -2.44 3.25
C SER A 64 -9.82 -3.10 1.92
N ILE A 65 -9.34 -4.34 1.94
CA ILE A 65 -9.02 -5.11 0.73
C ILE A 65 -10.28 -5.39 -0.08
N ALA A 66 -11.35 -5.89 0.56
CA ALA A 66 -12.61 -6.20 -0.12
C ALA A 66 -13.22 -4.93 -0.74
N MET A 67 -13.23 -3.82 0.00
CA MET A 67 -13.71 -2.52 -0.47
C MET A 67 -12.85 -1.98 -1.61
N SER A 68 -11.52 -2.15 -1.55
CA SER A 68 -10.59 -1.77 -2.63
C SER A 68 -10.90 -2.51 -3.92
N LEU A 69 -11.18 -3.82 -3.83
CA LEU A 69 -11.46 -4.66 -5.00
C LEU A 69 -12.88 -4.49 -5.55
N THR A 70 -13.81 -3.95 -4.77
CA THR A 70 -15.22 -3.80 -5.15
C THR A 70 -15.59 -2.33 -5.35
N LEU A 71 -15.85 -1.61 -4.26
CA LEU A 71 -16.39 -0.24 -4.26
C LEU A 71 -15.35 0.81 -4.67
N PHE A 72 -14.07 0.58 -4.38
CA PHE A 72 -12.95 1.44 -4.77
C PHE A 72 -12.07 0.81 -5.87
N SER A 73 -12.66 -0.06 -6.69
CA SER A 73 -11.97 -0.71 -7.82
C SER A 73 -11.53 0.27 -8.90
N ARG A 74 -12.19 1.42 -9.02
CA ARG A 74 -11.90 2.44 -10.04
C ARG A 74 -10.46 2.98 -9.95
N PRO A 75 -9.95 3.44 -8.79
CA PRO A 75 -8.53 3.76 -8.59
C PRO A 75 -7.56 2.66 -9.06
N LEU A 76 -7.84 1.39 -8.72
CA LEU A 76 -7.03 0.25 -9.16
C LEU A 76 -7.05 0.09 -10.68
N ILE A 77 -8.24 0.16 -11.30
CA ILE A 77 -8.38 0.04 -12.76
C ILE A 77 -7.64 1.19 -13.47
N THR A 78 -7.79 2.42 -12.98
CA THR A 78 -7.09 3.59 -13.53
C THR A 78 -5.58 3.44 -13.42
N PHE A 79 -5.09 2.97 -12.27
CA PHE A 79 -3.66 2.67 -12.08
C PHE A 79 -3.17 1.58 -13.04
N LEU A 80 -3.88 0.46 -13.15
CA LEU A 80 -3.50 -0.66 -14.02
C LEU A 80 -3.50 -0.29 -15.50
N LYS A 81 -4.46 0.52 -15.94
CA LYS A 81 -4.52 1.03 -17.31
C LYS A 81 -3.54 2.17 -17.58
N LYS A 82 -2.86 2.68 -16.54
CA LYS A 82 -2.06 3.91 -16.60
C LYS A 82 -2.84 5.10 -17.19
N GLU A 83 -4.15 5.13 -16.96
CA GLU A 83 -5.05 6.24 -17.34
C GLU A 83 -4.92 7.43 -16.38
N VAL A 84 -3.81 7.50 -15.64
CA VAL A 84 -3.45 8.64 -14.82
C VAL A 84 -3.11 9.78 -15.77
N LYS A 85 -3.99 10.78 -15.84
CA LYS A 85 -3.72 12.07 -16.48
C LYS A 85 -2.62 12.82 -15.74
#